data_AF-A0A7K6YLD2-F1
#
_entry.id   AF-A0A7K6YLD2-F1
#
_cell.length_a   1.000
_cell.length_b   1.000
_cell.length_c   1.000
_cell.angle_alpha   90.00
_cell.angle_beta   90.00
_cell.angle_gamma   90.00
#
_symmetry.space_group_name_H-M   'P 1'
#
loop_
_entity.id
_entity.type
_entity.pdbx_description
1 polymer ?
#
loop_
_entity_poly.entity_id
_entity_poly.type
_entity_poly.pdbx_seq_one_letter_code
_entity_poly.pdbx_strand_id
1 'polypeptide(L)'
;LKGDIMLKCYHKRYWSATRDVIFRLQFHTGAIQGHDLVFGKEDLDNASKDDCFPDYGKVELVFSGTPEKIQGYEDLQNDYGVIVDYNTSDPLIRWDSYV
;
A
#
# COMPACT_ATOMS: atom_id res chain seq x y z
N LEU A 1 5.92 13.68 1.83
CA LEU A 1 5.34 13.13 0.58
C LEU A 1 4.75 14.28 -0.22
N LYS A 2 4.96 14.37 -1.54
CA LYS A 2 4.39 15.43 -2.39
C LYS A 2 4.23 14.94 -3.84
N GLY A 3 3.16 15.37 -4.51
CA GLY A 3 2.91 15.12 -5.94
C GLY A 3 1.98 13.92 -6.16
N ASP A 4 2.03 13.34 -7.35
CA ASP A 4 1.36 12.08 -7.66
C ASP A 4 2.14 10.90 -7.08
N ILE A 5 1.45 10.03 -6.35
CA ILE A 5 2.01 8.84 -5.73
C ILE A 5 1.27 7.63 -6.26
N MET A 6 2.02 6.65 -6.75
CA MET A 6 1.53 5.33 -7.13
C MET A 6 1.85 4.33 -6.02
N LEU A 7 0.82 3.69 -5.47
CA LEU A 7 0.96 2.58 -4.53
C LEU A 7 0.65 1.27 -5.27
N LYS A 8 1.51 0.27 -5.09
CA LYS A 8 1.29 -1.08 -5.63
C LYS A 8 1.42 -2.10 -4.50
N CYS A 9 0.40 -2.92 -4.31
CA CYS A 9 0.42 -4.03 -3.37
C CYS A 9 0.69 -5.34 -4.09
N TYR A 10 1.56 -6.17 -3.53
CA TYR A 10 1.98 -7.44 -4.12
C TYR A 10 1.79 -8.57 -3.14
N HIS A 11 1.40 -9.74 -3.65
CA HIS A 11 1.44 -10.97 -2.88
C HIS A 11 2.89 -11.46 -2.77
N LYS A 12 3.43 -11.54 -1.54
CA LYS A 12 4.79 -12.00 -1.27
C LYS A 12 4.87 -13.52 -1.43
N ARG A 13 5.41 -13.99 -2.56
CA ARG A 13 5.70 -15.43 -2.79
C ARG A 13 7.15 -15.71 -2.44
N TYR A 14 7.38 -16.46 -1.36
CA TYR A 14 8.73 -16.72 -0.82
C TYR A 14 9.65 -17.53 -1.75
N TRP A 15 9.10 -18.25 -2.73
CA TRP A 15 9.86 -19.16 -3.59
C TRP A 15 9.73 -18.89 -5.10
N SER A 16 9.02 -17.84 -5.50
CA SER A 16 8.90 -17.47 -6.92
C SER A 16 9.31 -16.03 -7.15
N ALA A 17 10.09 -15.79 -8.22
CA ALA A 17 10.41 -14.45 -8.68
C ALA A 17 9.18 -13.71 -9.26
N THR A 18 8.10 -14.44 -9.56
CA THR A 18 6.81 -13.89 -9.97
C THR A 18 6.07 -13.31 -8.77
N ARG A 19 5.56 -12.09 -8.93
CA ARG A 19 4.73 -11.38 -7.94
C ARG A 19 3.41 -11.04 -8.57
N ASP A 20 2.36 -11.44 -7.89
CA ASP A 20 1.00 -11.12 -8.29
C ASP A 20 0.64 -9.77 -7.67
N VAL A 21 0.29 -8.81 -8.53
CA VAL A 21 -0.21 -7.51 -8.08
C VAL A 21 -1.60 -7.73 -7.53
N ILE A 22 -1.81 -7.40 -6.25
CA ILE A 22 -3.12 -7.49 -5.61
C ILE A 22 -3.95 -6.27 -6.00
N PHE A 23 -3.39 -5.07 -5.85
CA PHE A 23 -4.02 -3.83 -6.28
C PHE A 23 -2.98 -2.77 -6.64
N ARG A 24 -3.39 -1.78 -7.42
CA ARG A 24 -2.67 -0.52 -7.55
C ARG A 24 -3.63 0.64 -7.36
N LEU A 25 -3.13 1.73 -6.83
CA LEU A 25 -3.87 2.98 -6.76
C LEU A 25 -2.92 4.15 -6.97
N GLN A 26 -3.44 5.23 -7.55
CA GLN A 26 -2.72 6.48 -7.70
C GLN A 26 -3.50 7.59 -7.02
N PHE A 27 -2.81 8.42 -6.24
CA PHE A 27 -3.40 9.59 -5.63
C PHE A 27 -2.43 10.77 -5.68
N HIS A 28 -2.97 11.98 -5.77
CA HIS A 28 -2.19 13.19 -5.66
C HIS A 28 -2.21 13.66 -4.20
N THR A 29 -1.06 14.02 -3.62
CA THR A 29 -0.99 14.47 -2.21
C THR A 29 -1.82 15.72 -1.93
N GLY A 30 -2.16 16.50 -2.97
CA GLY A 30 -3.07 17.64 -2.84
C GLY A 30 -4.55 17.27 -2.62
N ALA A 31 -4.92 16.00 -2.82
CA ALA A 31 -6.28 15.51 -2.57
C ALA A 31 -6.50 15.09 -1.10
N ILE A 32 -5.44 15.03 -0.29
CA ILE A 32 -5.53 14.69 1.14
C ILE A 32 -6.26 15.82 1.87
N GLN A 33 -7.50 15.57 2.27
CA GLN A 33 -8.30 16.49 3.09
C GLN A 33 -8.35 15.94 4.50
N GLY A 34 -7.66 16.58 5.44
CA GLY A 34 -7.49 16.06 6.80
C GLY A 34 -6.27 15.16 6.92
N HIS A 35 -6.48 13.87 7.23
CA HIS A 35 -5.39 12.93 7.54
C HIS A 35 -5.53 11.56 6.88
N ASP A 36 -6.58 11.31 6.11
CA ASP A 36 -6.84 9.99 5.54
C ASP A 36 -7.41 10.05 4.12
N LEU A 37 -7.20 8.98 3.36
CA LEU A 37 -7.83 8.71 2.08
C LEU A 37 -8.36 7.28 2.09
N VAL A 38 -9.62 7.10 1.67
CA VAL A 38 -10.27 5.80 1.59
C VAL A 38 -10.58 5.49 0.13
N PHE A 39 -10.15 4.31 -0.33
CA PHE A 39 -10.37 3.81 -1.68
C PHE A 39 -11.16 2.51 -1.62
N GLY A 40 -12.32 2.48 -2.29
CA GLY A 40 -13.12 1.27 -2.45
C GLY A 40 -12.52 0.34 -3.51
N LYS A 41 -13.02 -0.90 -3.62
CA LYS A 41 -12.60 -1.86 -4.65
C LYS A 41 -12.64 -1.24 -6.06
N GLU A 42 -13.65 -0.41 -6.32
CA GLU A 42 -13.86 0.31 -7.58
C GLU A 42 -12.74 1.30 -7.93
N ASP A 43 -12.04 1.84 -6.94
CA ASP A 43 -10.94 2.80 -7.11
C ASP A 43 -9.58 2.11 -7.27
N LEU A 44 -9.53 0.79 -7.11
CA LEU A 44 -8.32 -0.01 -7.16
C LEU A 44 -8.14 -0.64 -8.55
N ASP A 45 -7.05 -0.29 -9.22
CA ASP A 45 -6.66 -0.91 -10.48
C ASP A 45 -6.43 -2.41 -10.28
N ASN A 46 -6.83 -3.21 -11.28
CA ASN A 46 -6.88 -4.68 -11.27
C ASN A 46 -7.90 -5.27 -10.28
N ALA A 47 -7.89 -4.82 -9.02
CA ALA A 47 -8.78 -5.33 -7.98
C ALA A 47 -10.27 -5.01 -8.27
N SER A 48 -10.57 -3.88 -8.92
CA SER A 48 -11.93 -3.52 -9.34
C SER A 48 -12.63 -4.57 -10.21
N LYS A 49 -11.88 -5.44 -10.89
CA LYS A 49 -12.39 -6.51 -11.75
C LYS A 49 -12.01 -7.91 -11.26
N ASP A 50 -11.34 -8.00 -10.12
CA ASP A 50 -10.90 -9.27 -9.55
C ASP A 50 -11.91 -9.74 -8.51
N ASP A 51 -12.55 -10.88 -8.80
CA ASP A 51 -13.49 -11.53 -7.90
C ASP A 51 -12.80 -12.11 -6.66
N CYS A 52 -11.48 -12.30 -6.69
CA CYS A 52 -10.70 -12.69 -5.50
C CYS A 52 -10.54 -11.53 -4.51
N PHE A 53 -10.76 -10.28 -4.94
CA PHE A 53 -10.76 -9.13 -4.05
C PHE A 53 -12.17 -8.92 -3.47
N PRO A 54 -12.36 -8.89 -2.14
CA PRO A 54 -13.68 -8.77 -1.53
C PRO A 54 -14.43 -7.53 -2.00
N ASP A 55 -15.73 -7.64 -2.24
CA ASP A 55 -16.56 -6.52 -2.72
C ASP A 55 -16.64 -5.37 -1.71
N TYR A 56 -16.53 -5.67 -0.42
CA TYR A 56 -16.42 -4.68 0.66
C TYR A 56 -14.97 -4.31 0.99
N GLY A 57 -14.01 -4.78 0.19
CA GLY A 57 -12.59 -4.49 0.36
C GLY A 57 -12.32 -3.01 0.12
N LYS A 58 -11.52 -2.42 1.00
CA LYS A 58 -11.10 -1.01 0.91
C LYS A 58 -9.67 -0.84 1.38
N VAL A 59 -9.03 0.24 0.93
CA VAL A 59 -7.70 0.65 1.37
C VAL A 59 -7.82 2.02 2.02
N GLU A 60 -7.38 2.11 3.28
CA GLU A 60 -7.28 3.36 4.03
C GLU A 60 -5.80 3.78 4.13
N LEU A 61 -5.48 4.96 3.61
CA LEU A 61 -4.17 5.58 3.74
C LEU A 61 -4.26 6.67 4.80
N VAL A 62 -3.46 6.56 5.85
CA VAL A 62 -3.44 7.54 6.96
C VAL A 62 -2.10 8.26 6.97
N PHE A 63 -2.14 9.60 7.04
CA PHE A 63 -1.00 10.48 6.91
C PHE A 63 -0.79 11.31 8.18
N SER A 64 0.45 11.33 8.66
CA SER A 64 0.91 12.27 9.70
C SER A 64 1.78 13.38 9.11
N GLY A 65 1.66 14.57 9.70
CA GLY A 65 2.57 15.68 9.41
C GLY A 65 3.96 15.51 10.06
N THR A 66 4.09 14.58 10.99
CA THR A 66 5.30 14.29 11.74
C THR A 66 5.66 12.80 11.65
N PRO A 67 6.94 12.43 11.84
CA PRO A 67 7.38 11.04 11.77
C PRO A 67 6.92 10.19 12.98
N GLU A 68 6.27 10.78 13.98
CA GLU A 68 5.73 10.04 15.11
C GLU A 68 4.56 9.13 14.69
N LYS A 69 4.33 8.05 15.44
CA LYS A 69 3.19 7.15 15.23
C LYS A 69 1.88 7.93 15.38
N ILE A 70 0.93 7.63 14.50
CA ILE A 70 -0.41 8.23 14.53
C ILE A 70 -1.15 7.70 15.77
N GLN A 71 -1.52 8.60 16.68
CA GLN A 71 -2.30 8.25 17.88
C GLN A 71 -3.62 7.58 17.46
N GLY A 72 -3.98 6.48 18.11
CA GLY A 72 -5.17 5.68 17.76
C GLY A 72 -4.93 4.58 16.71
N TYR A 73 -3.73 4.49 16.12
CA TYR A 73 -3.31 3.42 15.23
C TYR A 73 -2.19 2.54 15.82
N GLU A 74 -2.02 2.58 17.14
CA GLU A 74 -0.96 1.84 17.85
C GLU A 74 -1.14 0.32 17.78
N ASP A 75 -2.39 -0.12 17.62
CA ASP A 75 -2.79 -1.53 17.49
C ASP A 75 -2.73 -2.06 16.04
N LEU A 76 -2.55 -1.19 15.03
CA LEU A 76 -2.18 -1.62 13.67
C LEU A 76 -0.71 -2.03 13.64
N GLN A 77 -0.37 -3.05 14.42
CA GLN A 77 0.91 -3.71 14.28
C GLN A 77 0.81 -4.68 13.12
N ASN A 78 1.80 -4.61 12.22
CA ASN A 78 2.11 -5.70 11.32
C ASN A 78 2.09 -7.01 12.13
N ASP A 79 1.27 -7.98 11.70
CA ASP A 79 1.20 -9.29 12.37
C ASP A 79 2.61 -9.86 12.57
N TYR A 80 2.84 -10.69 13.58
CA TYR A 80 4.18 -11.20 13.90
C TYR A 80 4.87 -11.91 12.71
N GLY A 81 4.13 -12.36 11.70
CA GLY A 81 4.67 -12.90 10.45
C GLY A 81 5.11 -11.85 9.39
N VAL A 82 4.77 -10.58 9.56
CA VAL A 82 5.05 -9.48 8.62
C VAL A 82 6.35 -8.79 9.04
N ILE A 83 7.46 -9.44 8.71
CA ILE A 83 8.81 -8.86 8.85
C ILE A 83 9.12 -8.07 7.58
N VAL A 84 9.30 -6.76 7.73
CA VAL A 84 9.89 -5.91 6.69
C VAL A 84 11.41 -6.09 6.77
N ASP A 85 11.94 -6.97 5.93
CA ASP A 85 13.39 -7.15 5.79
C ASP A 85 13.95 -6.05 4.90
N TYR A 86 14.74 -5.14 5.46
CA TYR A 86 15.41 -4.08 4.70
C TYR A 86 16.78 -4.51 4.15
N ASN A 87 17.28 -5.68 4.56
CA ASN A 87 18.58 -6.25 4.15
C ASN A 87 18.47 -7.29 3.03
N THR A 88 17.27 -7.56 2.52
CA THR A 88 17.11 -8.45 1.38
C THR A 88 17.61 -7.82 0.08
N SER A 89 18.13 -8.65 -0.82
CA SER A 89 18.43 -8.29 -2.22
C SER A 89 17.18 -8.19 -3.08
N ASP A 90 15.98 -8.21 -2.46
CA ASP A 90 14.71 -8.02 -3.14
C ASP A 90 14.72 -6.66 -3.86
N PRO A 91 14.70 -6.64 -5.19
CA PRO A 91 14.77 -5.38 -5.92
C PRO A 91 13.60 -4.47 -5.53
N LEU A 92 12.38 -4.97 -5.34
CA LEU A 92 11.21 -4.09 -5.09
C LEU A 92 11.28 -3.31 -3.78
N ILE A 93 12.10 -3.71 -2.81
CA ILE A 93 12.29 -2.94 -1.57
C ILE A 93 13.10 -1.66 -1.83
N ARG A 94 13.81 -1.60 -2.95
CA ARG A 94 14.61 -0.45 -3.38
C ARG A 94 14.18 0.10 -4.74
N TRP A 95 13.01 -0.30 -5.25
CA TRP A 95 12.52 0.21 -6.54
C TRP A 95 11.99 1.63 -6.36
N ASP A 96 12.73 2.59 -6.90
CA ASP A 96 12.19 3.88 -7.30
C ASP A 96 11.58 3.70 -8.70
N SER A 97 10.29 3.96 -8.86
CA SER A 97 9.60 3.78 -10.15
C SER A 97 9.95 4.86 -11.18
N TYR A 98 10.78 5.84 -10.81
CA TYR A 98 11.21 6.94 -11.67
C TYR A 98 12.58 6.74 -12.33
N VAL A 99 13.18 5.53 -12.27
CA VAL A 99 14.47 5.22 -12.92
C VAL A 99 14.46 3.90 -13.69
#